data_AF-A0A6L4X3P7-F1
#
_entry.id   AF-A0A6L4X3P7-F1
#
_cell.length_a   1.000
_cell.length_b   1.000
_cell.length_c   1.000
_cell.angle_alpha   90.00
_cell.angle_beta   90.00
_cell.angle_gamma   90.00
#
_symmetry.space_group_name_H-M   'P 1'
#
loop_
_entity.id
_entity.type
_entity.pdbx_description
1 polymer ?
#
loop_
_entity_poly.entity_id
_entity_poly.type
_entity_poly.pdbx_seq_one_letter_code
_entity_poly.pdbx_strand_id
1 'polypeptide(L)'
;MSRLHGERVTVTWRADSGERDGGNNPIWRTESETVDDVLVKPGADSNATDSTRPEGITVALTLAFPRTWTYRSLRGAIVTVRDHGYRVVGDPLPVDGGITPTRWNLTVELTDSKG
;
A
#
# COMPACT_ATOMS: atom_id res chain seq x y z
N MET A 1 22.82 16.89 -0.36
CA MET A 1 22.43 15.57 0.19
C MET A 1 20.92 15.56 0.40
N SER A 2 20.16 14.88 -0.46
CA SER A 2 18.72 14.67 -0.21
C SER A 2 18.59 13.55 0.82
N ARG A 3 18.08 13.85 2.02
CA ARG A 3 17.79 12.81 3.02
C ARG A 3 16.51 12.11 2.59
N LEU A 4 16.53 10.78 2.50
CA LEU A 4 15.29 10.00 2.48
C LEU A 4 14.57 10.29 3.81
N HIS A 5 13.47 11.04 3.75
CA HIS A 5 12.57 11.20 4.89
C HIS A 5 11.32 10.39 4.60
N GLY A 6 10.81 9.69 5.61
CA GLY A 6 9.49 9.09 5.50
C GLY A 6 8.40 10.17 5.50
N GLU A 7 7.30 9.86 4.86
CA GLU A 7 6.09 10.68 4.81
C GLU A 7 4.97 9.99 5.60
N ARG A 8 4.01 10.78 6.05
CA ARG A 8 2.79 10.29 6.68
C ARG A 8 1.79 9.88 5.61
N VAL A 9 1.26 8.67 5.71
CA VAL A 9 0.20 8.15 4.84
C VAL A 9 -1.00 7.70 5.66
N THR A 10 -2.17 7.62 5.04
CA THR A 10 -3.35 7.02 5.68
C THR A 10 -3.73 5.74 4.94
N VAL A 11 -3.71 4.62 5.64
CA VAL A 11 -4.14 3.31 5.12
C VAL A 11 -5.58 3.07 5.52
N THR A 12 -6.41 2.64 4.59
CA THR A 12 -7.82 2.32 4.81
C THR A 12 -8.13 0.93 4.29
N TRP A 13 -8.68 0.05 5.13
CA TRP A 13 -8.95 -1.35 4.79
C TRP A 13 -10.35 -1.77 5.22
N ARG A 14 -10.81 -2.91 4.68
CA ARG A 14 -12.03 -3.58 5.14
C ARG A 14 -11.70 -4.55 6.26
N ALA A 15 -12.38 -4.40 7.39
CA ALA A 15 -12.33 -5.31 8.53
C ALA A 15 -13.68 -6.02 8.69
N ASP A 16 -13.65 -7.30 9.08
CA ASP A 16 -14.88 -7.99 9.50
C ASP A 16 -15.40 -7.32 10.77
N SER A 17 -16.66 -6.91 10.78
CA SER A 17 -17.28 -6.28 11.95
C SER A 17 -17.55 -7.29 13.08
N GLY A 18 -17.54 -8.58 12.77
CA GLY A 18 -18.04 -9.65 13.65
C GLY A 18 -19.54 -9.85 13.57
N GLU A 19 -20.28 -8.96 12.90
CA GLU A 19 -21.73 -9.03 12.71
C GLU A 19 -22.10 -9.78 11.42
N ARG A 20 -23.32 -10.33 11.40
CA ARG A 20 -23.88 -11.05 10.25
C ARG A 20 -25.20 -10.42 9.83
N ASP A 21 -25.44 -10.34 8.52
CA ASP A 21 -26.73 -9.88 7.99
C ASP A 21 -27.82 -10.97 8.12
N GLY A 22 -29.05 -10.66 7.70
CA GLY A 22 -30.16 -11.62 7.71
C GLY A 22 -29.97 -12.87 6.84
N GLY A 23 -28.96 -12.88 5.95
CA GLY A 23 -28.56 -14.01 5.12
C GLY A 23 -27.29 -14.71 5.61
N ASN A 24 -26.82 -14.43 6.82
CA ASN A 24 -25.59 -14.95 7.42
C ASN A 24 -24.28 -14.53 6.69
N ASN A 25 -24.31 -13.45 5.91
CA ASN A 25 -23.10 -12.88 5.32
C ASN A 25 -22.37 -11.98 6.32
N PRO A 26 -21.02 -11.95 6.32
CA PRO A 26 -20.26 -11.02 7.14
C PRO A 26 -20.59 -9.57 6.77
N ILE A 27 -20.91 -8.76 7.78
CA ILE A 27 -20.96 -7.31 7.64
C ILE A 27 -19.53 -6.80 7.79
N TRP A 28 -19.11 -5.96 6.84
CA TRP A 28 -17.76 -5.40 6.84
C TRP A 28 -17.81 -3.93 7.22
N ARG A 29 -16.81 -3.49 7.97
CA ARG A 29 -16.58 -2.09 8.27
C ARG A 29 -15.30 -1.59 7.62
N THR A 30 -15.19 -0.29 7.46
CA THR A 30 -13.97 0.37 7.03
C THR A 30 -13.20 0.84 8.25
N GLU A 31 -11.92 0.52 8.31
CA GLU A 31 -10.98 1.03 9.30
C GLU A 31 -9.87 1.81 8.61
N SER A 32 -9.31 2.79 9.32
CA SER A 32 -8.20 3.61 8.84
C SER A 32 -7.14 3.81 9.92
N GLU A 33 -5.88 3.84 9.50
CA GLU A 33 -4.73 4.15 10.36
C GLU A 33 -3.80 5.11 9.64
N THR A 34 -3.29 6.10 10.38
CA THR A 34 -2.22 6.97 9.94
C THR A 34 -0.87 6.32 10.28
N VAL A 35 -0.03 6.14 9.27
CA VAL A 35 1.31 5.55 9.42
C VAL A 35 2.36 6.61 9.07
N ASP A 36 3.18 6.97 10.05
CA ASP A 36 4.33 7.84 9.86
C ASP A 36 5.53 7.07 9.30
N ASP A 37 6.55 7.80 8.83
CA ASP A 37 7.83 7.25 8.39
C ASP A 37 7.74 6.24 7.23
N VAL A 38 6.79 6.42 6.30
CA VAL A 38 6.67 5.58 5.10
C VAL A 38 7.51 6.18 3.97
N LEU A 39 8.42 5.41 3.38
CA LEU A 39 9.12 5.89 2.18
C LEU A 39 8.19 5.79 0.98
N VAL A 40 7.98 6.92 0.30
CA VAL A 40 7.19 6.99 -0.93
C VAL A 40 8.15 7.10 -2.10
N LYS A 41 8.18 6.08 -2.96
CA LYS A 41 8.90 6.11 -4.23
C LYS A 41 7.86 6.17 -5.36
N PRO A 42 7.96 7.12 -6.30
CA PRO A 42 7.14 7.04 -7.50
C PRO A 42 7.41 5.73 -8.24
N GLY A 43 6.38 5.17 -8.87
CA GLY A 43 6.56 4.14 -9.89
C GLY A 43 7.54 4.62 -10.95
N ALA A 44 8.13 3.71 -11.74
CA ALA A 44 9.07 4.10 -12.78
C ALA A 44 8.45 5.25 -13.60
N ASP A 45 9.11 6.40 -13.61
CA ASP A 45 8.73 7.54 -14.45
C ASP A 45 8.49 6.99 -15.84
N SER A 46 7.31 7.22 -16.39
CA SER A 46 6.97 6.95 -17.79
C SER A 46 7.76 7.86 -18.74
N ASN A 47 9.03 8.11 -18.47
CA ASN A 47 9.98 8.61 -19.45
C ASN A 47 10.58 7.42 -20.22
N ALA A 48 9.70 6.61 -20.78
CA ALA A 48 10.00 5.67 -21.84
C ALA A 48 9.08 6.02 -23.00
N THR A 49 9.53 6.96 -23.83
CA THR A 49 9.20 6.93 -25.25
C THR A 49 9.42 5.49 -25.70
N ASP A 50 8.38 4.86 -26.25
CA ASP A 50 8.35 3.47 -26.71
C ASP A 50 7.91 2.43 -25.66
N SER A 51 6.67 1.96 -25.79
CA SER A 51 6.35 0.58 -26.20
C SER A 51 4.95 0.20 -25.73
N THR A 52 4.09 -0.02 -26.73
CA THR A 52 2.89 -0.87 -26.74
C THR A 52 2.89 -1.92 -25.62
N ARG A 53 2.07 -1.77 -24.57
CA ARG A 53 1.72 -2.88 -23.67
C ARG A 53 0.20 -3.03 -23.54
N PRO A 54 -0.34 -4.22 -23.82
CA PRO A 54 -1.75 -4.53 -23.57
C PRO A 54 -2.01 -4.63 -22.06
N GLU A 55 -3.15 -4.08 -21.61
CA GLU A 55 -3.80 -4.24 -20.30
C GLU A 55 -2.95 -4.78 -19.12
N GLY A 56 -1.91 -4.05 -18.71
CA GLY A 56 -1.13 -4.33 -17.51
C GLY A 56 -1.43 -3.33 -16.38
N ILE A 57 -1.50 -3.79 -15.13
CA ILE A 57 -1.62 -2.91 -13.95
C ILE A 57 -0.41 -1.97 -13.91
N THR A 58 -0.66 -0.66 -14.00
CA THR A 58 0.40 0.35 -13.87
C THR A 58 0.66 0.63 -12.39
N VAL A 59 1.90 0.39 -11.93
CA VAL A 59 2.32 0.74 -10.58
C VAL A 59 2.60 2.25 -10.53
N ALA A 60 1.74 2.97 -9.82
CA ALA A 60 1.84 4.42 -9.63
C ALA A 60 2.84 4.79 -8.54
N LEU A 61 2.87 4.03 -7.44
CA LEU A 61 3.78 4.26 -6.30
C LEU A 61 4.28 2.93 -5.73
N THR A 62 5.49 2.95 -5.19
CA THR A 62 6.03 1.90 -4.32
C THR A 62 6.31 2.50 -2.95
N LEU A 63 5.67 1.96 -1.92
CA LEU A 63 5.84 2.36 -0.53
C LEU A 63 6.73 1.38 0.21
N ALA A 64 7.54 1.87 1.15
CA ALA A 64 8.18 1.04 2.15
C ALA A 64 7.69 1.44 3.54
N PHE A 65 7.00 0.52 4.24
CA PHE A 65 6.46 0.73 5.58
C PHE A 65 7.51 0.45 6.66
N PRO A 66 7.51 1.22 7.76
CA PRO A 66 8.50 1.06 8.82
C PRO A 66 8.29 -0.27 9.54
N ARG A 67 9.39 -0.89 10.01
CA ARG A 67 9.33 -2.18 10.71
C ARG A 67 8.54 -2.13 12.03
N THR A 68 8.38 -0.94 12.61
CA THR A 68 7.56 -0.72 13.82
C THR A 68 6.07 -0.80 13.52
N TRP A 69 5.65 -0.72 12.26
CA TRP A 69 4.26 -0.93 11.89
C TRP A 69 3.92 -2.41 11.99
N THR A 70 2.87 -2.72 12.74
CA THR A 70 2.44 -4.11 12.95
C THR A 70 1.77 -4.61 11.68
N TYR A 71 2.36 -5.66 11.09
CA TYR A 71 1.87 -6.22 9.85
C TYR A 71 0.40 -6.65 9.94
N ARG A 72 -0.35 -6.31 8.89
CA ARG A 72 -1.67 -6.85 8.55
C ARG A 72 -1.77 -6.97 7.03
N SER A 73 -2.61 -7.88 6.56
CA SER A 73 -2.93 -7.98 5.13
C SER A 73 -3.45 -6.64 4.64
N LEU A 74 -2.89 -6.16 3.54
CA LEU A 74 -3.29 -4.91 2.88
C LEU A 74 -4.07 -5.19 1.59
N ARG A 75 -4.50 -6.44 1.39
CA ARG A 75 -5.26 -6.84 0.21
C ARG A 75 -6.51 -5.98 0.05
N GLY A 76 -6.56 -5.24 -1.07
CA GLY A 76 -7.68 -4.36 -1.38
C GLY A 76 -7.78 -3.10 -0.52
N ALA A 77 -6.75 -2.79 0.28
CA ALA A 77 -6.66 -1.53 1.00
C ALA A 77 -6.44 -0.35 0.04
N ILE A 78 -6.83 0.83 0.50
CA ILE A 78 -6.54 2.11 -0.13
C ILE A 78 -5.52 2.84 0.72
N VAL A 79 -4.44 3.32 0.10
CA VAL A 79 -3.45 4.18 0.76
C VAL A 79 -3.59 5.59 0.20
N THR A 80 -3.88 6.53 1.08
CA THR A 80 -3.92 7.95 0.76
C THR A 80 -2.54 8.56 0.99
N VAL A 81 -1.94 9.05 -0.08
CA VAL A 81 -0.64 9.73 -0.10
C VAL A 81 -0.88 11.12 -0.70
N ARG A 82 -0.54 12.19 0.04
CA ARG A 82 -0.75 13.60 -0.41
C ARG A 82 -2.16 13.86 -0.92
N ASP A 83 -3.16 13.48 -0.12
CA ASP A 83 -4.60 13.63 -0.43
C ASP A 83 -5.10 12.85 -1.66
N HIS A 84 -4.26 11.99 -2.25
CA HIS A 84 -4.64 11.12 -3.36
C HIS A 84 -4.71 9.66 -2.94
N GLY A 85 -5.83 8.99 -3.26
CA GLY A 85 -6.07 7.60 -2.93
C GLY A 85 -5.55 6.64 -4.00
N TYR A 86 -4.71 5.69 -3.58
CA TYR A 86 -4.18 4.63 -4.43
C TYR A 86 -4.58 3.25 -3.90
N ARG A 87 -4.76 2.28 -4.80
CA ARG A 87 -5.14 0.92 -4.43
C ARG A 87 -3.91 0.04 -4.27
N VAL A 88 -3.86 -0.73 -3.19
CA VAL A 88 -2.82 -1.76 -3.00
C VAL A 88 -2.95 -2.86 -4.05
N VAL A 89 -1.84 -3.16 -4.71
CA VAL A 89 -1.71 -4.26 -5.66
C VAL A 89 -1.38 -5.54 -4.89
N GLY A 90 -2.18 -6.60 -5.10
CA GLY A 90 -1.97 -7.90 -4.48
C GLY A 90 -2.21 -7.89 -2.96
N ASP A 91 -1.39 -8.66 -2.23
CA ASP A 91 -1.30 -8.66 -0.77
C ASP A 91 0.19 -8.66 -0.37
N PRO A 92 0.77 -7.51 -0.01
CA PRO A 92 2.19 -7.39 0.26
C PRO A 92 2.57 -8.12 1.54
N LEU A 93 3.68 -8.87 1.49
CA LEU A 93 4.22 -9.59 2.64
C LEU A 93 5.49 -8.90 3.15
N PRO A 94 5.69 -8.81 4.48
CA PRO A 94 6.93 -8.30 5.02
C PRO A 94 8.06 -9.27 4.67
N VAL A 95 9.24 -8.73 4.38
CA VAL A 95 10.44 -9.55 4.18
C VAL A 95 10.82 -10.17 5.52
N ASP A 96 10.82 -11.50 5.57
CA ASP A 96 11.35 -12.30 6.66
C ASP A 96 12.54 -13.11 6.16
N GLY A 97 13.58 -13.26 6.98
CA GLY A 97 14.83 -13.91 6.55
C GLY A 97 16.10 -13.49 7.28
N GLY A 98 16.02 -12.80 8.42
CA GLY A 98 17.17 -12.54 9.30
C GLY A 98 18.24 -11.56 8.78
N ILE A 99 18.11 -11.03 7.57
CA ILE A 99 19.01 -10.00 7.02
C ILE A 99 18.47 -8.62 7.41
N THR A 100 19.23 -7.88 8.23
CA THR A 100 18.78 -6.61 8.84
C THR A 100 19.65 -5.41 8.43
N PRO A 101 19.48 -4.79 7.24
CA PRO A 101 20.23 -3.59 6.92
C PRO A 101 19.44 -2.28 7.03
N THR A 102 18.09 -2.28 7.08
CA THR A 102 17.30 -1.03 6.89
C THR A 102 16.14 -0.85 7.90
N ARG A 103 15.55 0.35 7.97
CA ARG A 103 14.44 0.74 8.88
C ARG A 103 13.05 0.25 8.42
N TRP A 104 12.93 -0.19 7.16
CA TRP A 104 11.70 -0.61 6.49
C TRP A 104 11.78 -2.09 6.08
N ASN A 105 10.68 -2.84 6.20
CA ASN A 105 10.66 -4.28 5.87
C ASN A 105 9.45 -4.73 5.04
N LEU A 106 8.51 -3.83 4.74
CA LEU A 106 7.32 -4.14 3.97
C LEU A 106 7.24 -3.21 2.77
N THR A 107 7.34 -3.79 1.58
CA THR A 107 7.20 -3.08 0.31
C THR A 107 5.79 -3.25 -0.21
N VAL A 108 5.12 -2.14 -0.53
CA VAL A 108 3.73 -2.12 -0.99
C VAL A 108 3.66 -1.40 -2.32
N GLU A 109 3.17 -2.09 -3.34
CA GLU A 109 2.93 -1.50 -4.66
C GLU A 109 1.50 -0.98 -4.75
N LEU A 110 1.35 0.20 -5.33
CA LEU A 110 0.09 0.89 -5.48
C LEU A 110 -0.21 1.18 -6.94
N THR A 111 -1.48 1.08 -7.31
CA THR A 111 -2.00 1.52 -8.62
C THR A 111 -2.97 2.68 -8.45
N ASP A 112 -3.12 3.51 -9.49
CA ASP A 112 -4.09 4.60 -9.46
C ASP A 112 -5.51 4.04 -9.38
N SER A 113 -6.37 4.72 -8.62
CA SER A 113 -7.77 4.30 -8.49
C SER A 113 -8.55 4.31 -9.81
N LYS A 114 -8.03 4.98 -10.87
CA LYS A 114 -8.64 5.05 -12.20
C LYS A 114 -8.22 3.96 -13.18
N GLY A 115 -7.26 3.10 -12.82
CA GLY A 115 -6.78 2.01 -13.69
C GLY A 115 -5.80 2.47 -14.76
#